data_AF-A0A286GG90-F1
#
_entry.id   AF-A0A286GG90-F1
#
_cell.length_a   1.000
_cell.length_b   1.000
_cell.length_c   1.000
_cell.angle_alpha   90.00
_cell.angle_beta   90.00
_cell.angle_gamma   90.00
#
_symmetry.space_group_name_H-M   'P 1'
#
loop_
_entity.id
_entity.type
_entity.pdbx_description
1 polymer ?
#
loop_
_entity_poly.entity_id
_entity_poly.type
_entity_poly.pdbx_seq_one_letter_code
_entity_poly.pdbx_strand_id
1 'polypeptide(L)'
;MPFSRLERVAANKVRDAAFFPRVAEQGRCFTWGTDEGITPWEDRNGDTLLPFWPDEVSASSENQDDVEPGEKVLERPLDELGGSLRRWVDADVGIAVHPVDGNIAGTYSVREFATRLLHAVPADQRDSAQWVKDLAALARVLP
;
A
#
# COMPACT_ATOMS: atom_id res chain seq x y z
N MET A 1 -1.59 -22.43 18.15
CA MET A 1 -2.80 -22.85 17.41
C MET A 1 -2.88 -21.98 16.17
N PRO A 2 -2.73 -22.50 14.94
CA PRO A 2 -2.98 -21.67 13.76
C PRO A 2 -4.46 -21.28 13.74
N PHE A 3 -4.76 -20.01 13.47
CA PHE A 3 -6.13 -19.53 13.30
C PHE A 3 -6.89 -20.41 12.28
N SER A 4 -8.20 -20.54 12.44
CA SER A 4 -9.05 -21.09 11.38
C SER A 4 -9.03 -20.17 10.15
N ARG A 5 -9.42 -20.72 9.00
CA ARG A 5 -9.55 -19.94 7.75
C ARG A 5 -10.50 -18.74 7.92
N LEU A 6 -11.58 -18.91 8.67
CA LEU A 6 -12.57 -17.86 8.89
C LEU A 6 -12.03 -16.72 9.77
N GLU A 7 -11.29 -17.05 10.83
CA GLU A 7 -10.66 -16.05 11.70
C GLU A 7 -9.61 -15.24 10.92
N ARG A 8 -8.82 -15.87 10.04
CA ARG A 8 -7.91 -15.15 9.15
C ARG A 8 -8.64 -14.19 8.23
N VAL A 9 -9.73 -14.61 7.59
CA VAL A 9 -10.52 -13.73 6.71
C VAL A 9 -11.09 -12.54 7.47
N ALA A 10 -11.61 -12.75 8.68
CA ALA A 10 -12.12 -11.67 9.52
C ALA A 10 -10.99 -10.70 9.93
N ALA A 11 -9.84 -11.22 10.34
CA ALA A 11 -8.67 -10.41 10.69
C ALA A 11 -8.16 -9.59 9.50
N ASN A 12 -8.11 -10.18 8.29
CA ASN A 12 -7.72 -9.47 7.07
C ASN A 12 -8.67 -8.31 6.77
N LYS A 13 -9.98 -8.51 6.90
CA LYS A 13 -10.97 -7.43 6.70
C LYS A 13 -10.76 -6.27 7.68
N VAL A 14 -10.46 -6.56 8.93
CA VAL A 14 -10.17 -5.52 9.94
C VAL A 14 -8.89 -4.76 9.58
N ARG A 15 -7.83 -5.47 9.19
CA ARG A 15 -6.55 -4.88 8.76
C ARG A 15 -6.68 -4.02 7.52
N ASP A 16 -7.43 -4.50 6.52
CA ASP A 16 -7.72 -3.77 5.29
C ASP A 16 -8.50 -2.48 5.56
N ALA A 17 -9.57 -2.57 6.36
CA ALA A 17 -10.39 -1.41 6.72
C ALA A 17 -9.60 -0.35 7.53
N ALA A 18 -8.63 -0.79 8.35
CA ALA A 18 -7.81 0.11 9.15
C ALA A 18 -6.64 0.76 8.39
N PHE A 19 -6.22 0.19 7.26
CA PHE A 19 -5.03 0.64 6.53
C PHE A 19 -5.17 2.08 6.01
N PHE A 20 -6.21 2.37 5.21
CA PHE A 20 -6.35 3.66 4.54
C PHE A 20 -6.55 4.84 5.51
N PRO A 21 -7.41 4.75 6.55
CA PRO A 21 -7.54 5.82 7.54
C PRO A 21 -6.23 6.12 8.26
N ARG A 22 -5.46 5.09 8.61
CA ARG A 22 -4.19 5.26 9.32
C ARG A 22 -3.13 5.93 8.44
N VAL A 23 -3.01 5.50 7.19
CA VAL A 23 -2.09 6.12 6.23
C VAL A 23 -2.49 7.58 5.96
N ALA A 24 -3.78 7.84 5.79
CA ALA A 24 -4.30 9.19 5.57
C ALA A 24 -4.04 10.12 6.78
N GLU A 25 -4.26 9.64 8.01
CA GLU A 25 -4.00 10.39 9.24
C GLU A 25 -2.51 10.73 9.41
N GLN A 26 -1.62 9.79 9.07
CA GLN A 26 -0.17 9.96 9.25
C GLN A 26 0.50 10.71 8.08
N GLY A 27 -0.18 10.85 6.94
CA GLY A 27 0.36 11.45 5.73
C GLY A 27 1.49 10.64 5.08
N ARG A 28 1.68 9.38 5.46
CA ARG A 28 2.73 8.48 4.96
C ARG A 28 2.34 7.01 5.07
N CYS A 29 3.00 6.18 4.28
CA CYS A 29 2.96 4.73 4.37
C CYS A 29 4.37 4.17 4.24
N PHE A 30 4.53 2.86 4.40
CA PHE A 30 5.81 2.18 4.34
C PHE A 30 5.79 1.09 3.29
N THR A 31 6.93 0.83 2.69
CA THR A 31 7.12 -0.26 1.72
C THR A 31 8.47 -0.92 1.98
N TRP A 32 8.80 -1.96 1.21
CA TRP A 32 10.04 -2.69 1.31
C TRP A 32 10.81 -2.56 0.00
N GLY A 33 12.11 -2.35 0.07
CA GLY A 33 12.97 -2.37 -1.10
C GLY A 33 14.32 -1.71 -0.85
N THR A 34 14.96 -1.27 -1.92
CA THR A 34 16.30 -0.70 -1.89
C THR A 34 16.29 0.79 -2.23
N ASP A 35 17.46 1.41 -2.27
CA ASP A 35 17.60 2.79 -2.76
C ASP A 35 17.17 2.94 -4.25
N GLU A 36 17.07 1.83 -5.00
CA GLU A 36 16.64 1.82 -6.39
C GLU A 36 15.11 1.77 -6.56
N GLY A 37 14.36 1.34 -5.54
CA GLY A 37 12.91 1.23 -5.65
C GLY A 37 12.26 0.26 -4.68
N ILE A 38 10.99 -0.04 -4.94
CA ILE A 38 10.20 -1.02 -4.20
C ILE A 38 10.54 -2.41 -4.72
N THR A 39 10.81 -3.35 -3.82
CA THR A 39 10.95 -4.77 -4.19
C THR A 39 9.56 -5.33 -4.46
N PRO A 40 9.26 -5.75 -5.70
CA PRO A 40 7.96 -6.33 -6.04
C PRO A 40 7.80 -7.73 -5.44
N TRP A 41 6.56 -8.08 -5.12
CA TRP A 41 6.14 -9.41 -4.71
C TRP A 41 5.34 -10.08 -5.82
N GLU A 42 5.40 -11.40 -5.89
CA GLU A 42 4.55 -12.18 -6.78
C GLU A 42 3.38 -12.78 -5.97
N ASP A 43 2.17 -12.57 -6.46
CA ASP A 43 0.99 -13.20 -5.87
C ASP A 43 0.84 -14.67 -6.33
N ARG A 44 -0.17 -15.38 -5.84
CA ARG A 44 -0.36 -16.81 -6.19
C ARG A 44 -0.74 -17.06 -7.65
N ASN A 45 -1.16 -16.02 -8.37
CA ASN A 45 -1.52 -16.09 -9.77
C ASN A 45 -0.35 -15.68 -10.69
N GLY A 46 0.78 -15.24 -10.13
CA GLY A 46 1.91 -14.70 -10.88
C GLY A 46 1.84 -13.19 -11.11
N ASP A 47 0.89 -12.50 -10.48
CA ASP A 47 0.73 -11.05 -10.65
C ASP A 47 1.76 -10.31 -9.80
N THR A 48 2.34 -9.26 -10.37
CA THR A 48 3.31 -8.40 -9.67
C THR A 48 2.59 -7.41 -8.76
N LEU A 49 2.90 -7.44 -7.46
CA LEU A 49 2.33 -6.59 -6.43
C LEU A 49 3.42 -5.76 -5.75
N LEU A 50 3.12 -4.50 -5.46
CA LEU A 50 3.95 -3.65 -4.62
C LEU A 50 3.42 -3.69 -3.18
N PRO A 51 4.23 -4.08 -2.18
CA PRO A 51 3.75 -4.25 -0.81
C PRO A 51 3.77 -2.92 -0.03
N PHE A 52 2.70 -2.65 0.71
CA PHE A 52 2.57 -1.45 1.53
C PHE A 52 2.07 -1.77 2.94
N TRP A 53 2.62 -1.07 3.93
CA TRP A 53 2.27 -1.16 5.34
C TRP A 53 1.88 0.19 5.92
N PRO A 54 1.01 0.21 6.94
CA PRO A 54 0.60 1.44 7.60
C PRO A 54 1.61 1.93 8.65
N ASP A 55 2.62 1.13 9.00
CA ASP A 55 3.70 1.50 9.91
C ASP A 55 4.98 0.71 9.65
N GLU A 56 6.11 1.30 10.06
CA GLU A 56 7.46 0.76 9.92
C GLU A 56 7.65 -0.58 10.65
N VAL A 57 7.02 -0.74 11.82
CA VAL A 57 7.15 -1.96 12.64
C VAL A 57 6.59 -3.16 11.89
N SER A 58 5.41 -3.00 11.28
CA SER A 58 4.78 -4.06 10.50
C SER A 58 5.57 -4.38 9.23
N ALA A 59 6.08 -3.36 8.54
CA ALA A 59 6.94 -3.53 7.36
C ALA A 59 8.25 -4.25 7.71
N SER A 60 8.87 -3.88 8.84
CA SER A 60 10.12 -4.49 9.30
C SER A 60 9.90 -5.94 9.66
N SER A 61 8.88 -6.22 10.49
CA SER A 61 8.61 -7.58 11.02
C SER A 61 8.40 -8.60 9.93
N GLU A 62 7.79 -8.21 8.80
CA GLU A 62 7.45 -9.12 7.72
C GLU A 62 8.66 -9.60 6.92
N ASN A 63 9.72 -8.79 6.88
CA ASN A 63 10.86 -9.02 5.99
C ASN A 63 12.12 -9.47 6.76
N GLN A 64 12.07 -9.67 8.08
CA GLN A 64 13.28 -9.91 8.89
C GLN A 64 14.02 -11.22 8.59
N ASP A 65 13.31 -12.23 8.09
CA ASP A 65 13.86 -13.59 7.98
C ASP A 65 14.63 -13.84 6.67
N ASP A 66 14.51 -12.96 5.65
CA ASP A 66 15.14 -13.14 4.33
C ASP A 66 15.45 -11.80 3.64
N VAL A 67 16.19 -10.92 4.34
CA VAL A 67 16.57 -9.59 3.83
C VAL A 67 17.72 -9.71 2.82
N GLU A 68 17.48 -9.32 1.57
CA GLU A 68 18.56 -9.18 0.57
C GLU A 68 19.46 -7.97 0.89
N PRO A 69 20.75 -7.99 0.49
CA PRO A 69 21.68 -6.89 0.76
C PRO A 69 21.17 -5.54 0.23
N GLY A 70 20.99 -4.59 1.15
CA GLY A 70 20.53 -3.22 0.83
C GLY A 70 19.01 -3.04 0.87
N GLU A 71 18.25 -4.11 1.10
CA GLU A 71 16.82 -3.98 1.35
C GLU A 71 16.52 -3.45 2.75
N LYS A 72 15.51 -2.60 2.84
CA LYS A 72 15.06 -1.95 4.07
C LYS A 72 13.61 -1.49 3.94
N VAL A 73 13.04 -1.12 5.07
CA VAL A 73 11.79 -0.37 5.07
C VAL A 73 12.04 1.01 4.47
N LEU A 74 11.18 1.40 3.53
CA LEU A 74 11.19 2.71 2.90
C LEU A 74 9.94 3.47 3.31
N GLU A 75 10.11 4.64 3.92
CA GLU A 75 9.01 5.57 4.14
C GLU A 75 8.57 6.19 2.81
N ARG A 76 7.26 6.26 2.61
CA ARG A 76 6.61 6.85 1.43
C ARG A 76 5.63 7.92 1.87
N PRO A 77 6.08 9.19 1.92
CA PRO A 77 5.20 10.33 2.10
C PRO A 77 4.11 10.35 1.03
N LEU A 78 2.87 10.69 1.42
CA LEU A 78 1.74 10.68 0.48
C LEU A 78 1.88 11.74 -0.62
N ASP A 79 2.62 12.81 -0.34
CA ASP A 79 2.91 13.88 -1.30
C ASP A 79 3.83 13.42 -2.44
N GLU A 80 4.76 12.52 -2.16
CA GLU A 80 5.63 11.89 -3.16
C GLU A 80 4.98 10.67 -3.83
N LEU A 81 4.08 9.98 -3.13
CA LEU A 81 3.43 8.77 -3.61
C LEU A 81 2.61 9.03 -4.89
N GLY A 82 1.96 10.19 -5.02
CA GLY A 82 1.17 10.56 -6.19
C GLY A 82 1.92 10.47 -7.52
N GLY A 83 3.20 10.87 -7.53
CA GLY A 83 4.05 10.76 -8.72
C GLY A 83 4.40 9.32 -9.07
N SER A 84 4.65 8.49 -8.05
CA SER A 84 4.97 7.07 -8.22
C SER A 84 3.77 6.26 -8.71
N LEU A 85 2.58 6.52 -8.16
CA LEU A 85 1.33 5.84 -8.56
C LEU A 85 1.06 6.00 -10.06
N ARG A 86 1.32 7.18 -10.65
CA ARG A 86 1.15 7.38 -12.11
C ARG A 86 1.99 6.40 -12.93
N ARG A 87 3.27 6.22 -12.57
CA ARG A 87 4.18 5.29 -13.27
C ARG A 87 3.74 3.84 -13.11
N TRP A 88 3.16 3.50 -11.97
CA TRP A 88 2.68 2.15 -11.68
C TRP A 88 1.38 1.79 -12.41
N VAL A 89 0.52 2.78 -12.70
CA VAL A 89 -0.64 2.56 -13.58
C VAL A 89 -0.18 2.08 -14.96
N ASP A 90 0.85 2.71 -15.52
CA ASP A 90 1.36 2.35 -16.87
C ASP A 90 2.06 0.98 -16.89
N ALA A 91 2.58 0.53 -15.75
CA ALA A 91 3.27 -0.74 -15.58
C ALA A 91 2.32 -1.92 -15.25
N ASP A 92 1.01 -1.66 -15.10
CA ASP A 92 -0.01 -2.65 -14.74
C ASP A 92 0.32 -3.47 -13.47
N VAL A 93 0.97 -2.84 -12.49
CA VAL A 93 1.30 -3.49 -11.21
C VAL A 93 0.17 -3.34 -10.20
N GLY A 94 -0.07 -4.38 -9.39
CA GLY A 94 -0.99 -4.32 -8.27
C GLY A 94 -0.36 -3.76 -7.00
N ILE A 95 -1.18 -3.51 -6.00
CA ILE A 95 -0.77 -3.07 -4.67
C ILE A 95 -1.29 -4.06 -3.63
N ALA A 96 -0.39 -4.62 -2.84
CA ALA A 96 -0.72 -5.44 -1.68
C ALA A 96 -0.69 -4.56 -0.42
N VAL A 97 -1.81 -4.49 0.31
CA VAL A 97 -1.84 -3.75 1.58
C VAL A 97 -1.74 -4.68 2.77
N HIS A 98 -0.96 -4.21 3.74
CA HIS A 98 -0.76 -4.77 5.05
C HIS A 98 -0.51 -6.29 5.05
N PRO A 99 0.45 -6.80 4.24
CA PRO A 99 0.84 -8.19 4.31
C PRO A 99 1.49 -8.50 5.68
N VAL A 100 1.08 -9.60 6.30
CA VAL A 100 1.71 -10.16 7.51
C VAL A 100 1.77 -11.69 7.39
N ASP A 101 2.92 -12.29 7.64
CA ASP A 101 3.32 -13.67 7.42
C ASP A 101 2.84 -14.21 6.06
N GLY A 102 3.07 -13.45 4.98
CA GLY A 102 2.60 -13.75 3.63
C GLY A 102 1.08 -13.66 3.44
N ASN A 103 0.33 -13.15 4.42
CA ASN A 103 -1.12 -12.96 4.34
C ASN A 103 -1.45 -11.49 4.04
N ILE A 104 -1.66 -11.22 2.76
CA ILE A 104 -2.13 -9.94 2.24
C ILE A 104 -3.53 -9.63 2.78
N ALA A 105 -3.71 -8.43 3.36
CA ALA A 105 -5.01 -8.00 3.88
C ALA A 105 -5.98 -7.60 2.75
N GLY A 106 -5.45 -6.97 1.70
CA GLY A 106 -6.18 -6.64 0.47
C GLY A 106 -5.23 -6.42 -0.71
N THR A 107 -5.70 -6.74 -1.91
CA THR A 107 -5.00 -6.48 -3.18
C THR A 107 -5.83 -5.51 -4.00
N TYR A 108 -5.18 -4.49 -4.57
CA TYR A 108 -5.82 -3.41 -5.30
C TYR A 108 -5.08 -3.11 -6.59
N SER A 109 -5.83 -2.70 -7.62
CA SER A 109 -5.22 -1.92 -8.68
C SER A 109 -4.73 -0.57 -8.12
N VAL A 110 -3.76 0.05 -8.79
CA VAL A 110 -3.26 1.38 -8.42
C VAL A 110 -4.39 2.42 -8.33
N ARG A 111 -5.39 2.32 -9.21
CA ARG A 111 -6.55 3.22 -9.26
C ARG A 111 -7.49 3.02 -8.07
N GLU A 112 -7.78 1.78 -7.70
CA GLU A 112 -8.60 1.47 -6.53
C GLU A 112 -7.90 1.93 -5.24
N PHE A 113 -6.60 1.70 -5.15
CA PHE A 113 -5.79 2.17 -4.03
C PHE A 113 -5.86 3.70 -3.90
N ALA A 114 -5.62 4.44 -4.99
CA ALA A 114 -5.71 5.90 -5.03
C ALA A 114 -7.11 6.40 -4.63
N THR A 115 -8.16 5.74 -5.12
CA THR A 115 -9.55 6.08 -4.81
C THR A 115 -9.85 5.88 -3.32
N ARG A 116 -9.48 4.72 -2.75
CA ARG A 116 -9.68 4.42 -1.33
C ARG A 116 -8.90 5.36 -0.42
N LEU A 117 -7.65 5.64 -0.78
CA LEU A 117 -6.84 6.60 -0.06
C LEU A 117 -7.49 7.99 -0.08
N LEU A 118 -7.91 8.49 -1.24
CA LEU A 118 -8.62 9.77 -1.38
C LEU A 118 -9.88 9.85 -0.51
N HIS A 119 -10.65 8.76 -0.42
CA HIS A 119 -11.83 8.69 0.45
C HIS A 119 -11.48 8.74 1.94
N ALA A 120 -10.33 8.19 2.34
CA ALA A 120 -9.86 8.19 3.72
C ALA A 120 -9.26 9.54 4.16
N VAL A 121 -8.74 10.34 3.22
CA VAL A 121 -8.20 11.69 3.52
C VAL A 121 -9.30 12.59 4.07
N PRO A 122 -9.12 13.21 5.25
CA PRO A 122 -10.07 14.19 5.82
C PRO A 122 -10.34 15.37 4.88
N ALA A 123 -11.59 15.85 4.83
CA ALA A 123 -12.00 16.87 3.85
C ALA A 123 -11.21 18.18 3.96
N ASP A 124 -10.83 18.56 5.18
CA ASP A 124 -10.00 19.74 5.49
C ASP A 124 -8.57 19.63 4.96
N GLN A 125 -8.07 18.42 4.69
CA GLN A 125 -6.76 18.18 4.09
C GLN A 125 -6.82 18.10 2.55
N ARG A 126 -8.03 18.02 1.95
CA ARG A 126 -8.19 17.82 0.50
C ARG A 126 -7.94 19.06 -0.35
N ASP A 127 -8.19 20.24 0.20
CA ASP A 127 -8.33 21.45 -0.63
C ASP A 127 -6.99 22.13 -0.98
N SER A 128 -5.89 21.82 -0.28
CA SER A 128 -4.63 22.56 -0.44
C SER A 128 -3.45 21.74 -0.95
N ALA A 129 -3.53 20.42 -0.96
CA ALA A 129 -2.37 19.60 -1.26
C ALA A 129 -2.35 19.09 -2.71
N GLN A 130 -1.26 19.35 -3.42
CA GLN A 130 -1.09 18.95 -4.82
C GLN A 130 -1.27 17.44 -5.02
N TRP A 131 -0.80 16.63 -4.06
CA TRP A 131 -0.94 15.18 -4.11
C TRP A 131 -2.38 14.68 -4.05
N VAL A 132 -3.29 15.40 -3.38
CA VAL A 132 -4.73 15.08 -3.39
C VAL A 132 -5.30 15.28 -4.79
N LYS A 133 -4.85 16.32 -5.51
CA LYS A 133 -5.24 16.55 -6.90
C LYS A 133 -4.69 15.44 -7.81
N ASP A 134 -3.48 14.97 -7.55
CA ASP A 134 -2.89 13.85 -8.28
C ASP A 134 -3.62 12.53 -8.04
N LEU A 135 -3.98 12.22 -6.79
CA LEU A 135 -4.85 11.07 -6.47
C LEU A 135 -6.22 11.19 -7.14
N ALA A 136 -6.84 12.38 -7.10
CA ALA A 136 -8.12 12.62 -7.74
C ALA A 136 -8.04 12.50 -9.27
N ALA A 137 -6.93 12.92 -9.89
CA ALA A 137 -6.70 12.74 -11.31
C ALA A 137 -6.59 11.25 -11.67
N LEU A 138 -5.82 10.49 -10.89
CA LEU A 138 -5.70 9.03 -11.05
C LEU A 138 -7.04 8.31 -10.89
N ALA A 139 -7.84 8.71 -9.91
CA ALA A 139 -9.16 8.12 -9.63
C ALA A 139 -10.22 8.46 -10.69
N ARG A 140 -10.12 9.62 -11.35
CA ARG A 140 -11.14 10.12 -12.30
C ARG A 140 -10.97 9.63 -13.74
N VAL A 141 -9.79 9.16 -14.13
CA VAL A 141 -9.60 8.61 -15.48
C VAL A 141 -10.33 7.26 -15.53
N LEU A 142 -11.58 7.26 -15.95
CA LEU A 142 -12.30 6.04 -16.35
C LEU A 142 -12.13 5.86 -17.88
N PRO A 143 -12.08 4.62 -18.38
CA PRO A 143 -12.35 4.34 -19.80
C PRO A 143 -13.78 4.73 -20.20
#